data_AF-A0A077WIU0-F1
#
_entry.id   AF-A0A077WIU0-F1
#
_cell.length_a   1.000
_cell.length_b   1.000
_cell.length_c   1.000
_cell.angle_alpha   90.00
_cell.angle_beta   90.00
_cell.angle_gamma   90.00
#
_symmetry.space_group_name_H-M   'P 1'
#
loop_
_entity.id
_entity.type
_entity.pdbx_description
1 polymer ?
#
loop_
_entity_poly.entity_id
_entity_poly.type
_entity_poly.pdbx_seq_one_letter_code
_entity_poly.pdbx_strand_id
1 'polypeptide(L)'
;MFSRLPPEVLHNVFTFLPFANLEVLLDIDSIAQPTHDYLQRHYAFEYKATRLLKQHFETALRKGEESVSSTIANELLQLVCQMTSTSDKSEQSERFSVLLSALEQWIGQRVLYHDLTTGMECSYASLCLAIRQAYLEQPDIRAMHDPRYRRRNTRYPIAPFLPREFTHIWRLQCNTVTDLLTWSFTGLPSKAVQQRRIQRLRFARFFGMLFQATSVYLEFSLDGTFEECVREALLSGDAESLLVMCLAAERPVDVDNMCMMVSLAEEQLWSYIDLMADLTESNPTPEQEARLRQSDQTTTATSSSLPEWLLPSRYRIHDSAPLRLKLLYYLVDQLGWNWFDE
;
A
#
# COMPACT_ATOMS: atom_id res chain seq x y z
N MET A 1 -14.71 -22.33 -30.46
CA MET A 1 -15.62 -21.28 -30.99
C MET A 1 -14.87 -19.97 -31.24
N PHE A 2 -13.99 -19.54 -30.32
CA PHE A 2 -13.13 -18.36 -30.52
C PHE A 2 -12.11 -18.45 -31.67
N SER A 3 -11.61 -19.66 -31.98
CA SER A 3 -10.69 -19.92 -33.11
C SER A 3 -11.22 -19.58 -34.51
N ARG A 4 -12.50 -19.21 -34.65
CA ARG A 4 -13.14 -18.87 -35.93
C ARG A 4 -13.50 -17.40 -36.06
N LEU A 5 -13.22 -16.58 -35.05
CA LEU A 5 -13.50 -15.15 -35.11
C LEU A 5 -12.46 -14.45 -35.99
N PRO A 6 -12.89 -13.54 -36.89
CA PRO A 6 -11.95 -12.68 -37.62
C PRO A 6 -11.08 -11.87 -36.65
N PRO A 7 -9.80 -11.63 -36.98
CA PRO A 7 -8.88 -10.88 -36.11
C PRO A 7 -9.37 -9.46 -35.80
N GLU A 8 -10.14 -8.83 -36.69
CA GLU A 8 -10.75 -7.52 -36.48
C GLU A 8 -11.84 -7.55 -35.41
N VAL A 9 -12.63 -8.62 -35.36
CA VAL A 9 -13.67 -8.81 -34.34
C VAL A 9 -13.03 -9.11 -32.98
N LEU A 10 -11.98 -9.93 -32.97
CA LEU A 10 -11.18 -10.18 -31.75
C LEU A 10 -10.54 -8.89 -31.22
N HIS A 11 -9.98 -8.07 -32.10
CA HIS A 11 -9.39 -6.79 -31.73
C HIS A 11 -10.42 -5.86 -31.07
N ASN A 12 -11.63 -5.78 -31.64
CA ASN A 12 -12.71 -5.00 -31.03
C ASN A 12 -13.08 -5.53 -29.64
N VAL A 13 -13.16 -6.84 -29.47
CA VAL A 13 -13.41 -7.45 -28.14
C VAL A 13 -12.29 -7.09 -27.17
N PHE A 14 -11.02 -7.17 -27.60
CA PHE A 14 -9.88 -6.85 -26.74
C PHE A 14 -9.89 -5.40 -26.25
N THR A 15 -10.35 -4.45 -27.07
CA THR A 15 -10.46 -3.03 -26.70
C THR A 15 -11.43 -2.78 -25.54
N PHE A 16 -12.42 -3.65 -25.34
CA PHE A 16 -13.34 -3.55 -24.21
C PHE A 16 -12.84 -4.26 -22.95
N LEU A 17 -11.72 -5.00 -23.03
CA LEU A 17 -11.21 -5.79 -21.92
C LEU A 17 -10.04 -5.07 -21.22
N PRO A 18 -10.05 -5.01 -19.87
CA PRO A 18 -8.89 -4.56 -19.13
C PRO A 18 -7.75 -5.57 -19.26
N PHE A 19 -6.51 -5.11 -19.02
CA PHE A 19 -5.30 -5.93 -19.08
C PHE A 19 -5.42 -7.27 -18.34
N ALA A 20 -5.93 -7.26 -17.10
CA ALA A 20 -6.07 -8.46 -16.28
C ALA A 20 -6.94 -9.55 -16.95
N ASN A 21 -7.98 -9.15 -17.70
CA ASN A 21 -8.83 -10.10 -18.41
C ASN A 21 -8.13 -10.64 -19.65
N LEU A 22 -7.37 -9.80 -20.35
CA LEU A 22 -6.57 -10.19 -21.51
C LEU A 22 -5.45 -11.16 -21.11
N GLU A 23 -4.88 -11.01 -19.91
CA GLU A 23 -3.86 -11.94 -19.40
C GLU A 23 -4.42 -13.38 -19.31
N VAL A 24 -5.63 -13.56 -18.80
CA VAL A 24 -6.30 -14.88 -18.70
C VAL A 24 -6.52 -15.51 -20.07
N LEU A 25 -6.70 -14.71 -21.12
CA LEU A 25 -6.88 -15.24 -22.48
C LEU A 25 -5.60 -15.84 -23.07
N LEU A 26 -4.43 -15.56 -22.50
CA LEU A 26 -3.16 -16.19 -22.92
C LEU A 26 -3.13 -17.70 -22.64
N ASP A 27 -3.94 -18.17 -21.67
CA ASP A 27 -4.04 -19.60 -21.34
C ASP A 27 -4.92 -20.38 -22.34
N ILE A 28 -5.55 -19.69 -23.29
CA ILE A 28 -6.43 -20.30 -24.30
C ILE A 28 -5.67 -20.39 -25.63
N ASP A 29 -5.12 -21.57 -25.94
CA ASP A 29 -4.29 -21.84 -27.12
C ASP A 29 -4.79 -21.20 -28.42
N SER A 30 -6.11 -21.25 -28.67
CA SER A 30 -6.70 -20.74 -29.91
C SER A 30 -6.64 -19.22 -30.11
N ILE A 31 -6.46 -18.45 -29.04
CA ILE A 31 -6.44 -16.97 -29.07
C ILE A 31 -5.18 -16.39 -28.41
N ALA A 32 -4.34 -17.24 -27.81
CA ALA A 32 -3.12 -16.84 -27.12
C ALA A 32 -2.21 -15.96 -27.99
N GLN A 33 -1.98 -16.34 -29.26
CA GLN A 33 -1.11 -15.56 -30.16
C GLN A 33 -1.71 -14.18 -30.54
N PRO A 34 -2.97 -14.07 -30.99
CA PRO A 34 -3.62 -12.77 -31.16
C PRO A 34 -3.63 -11.90 -29.90
N THR A 35 -3.90 -12.49 -28.73
CA THR A 35 -3.89 -11.79 -27.44
C THR A 35 -2.49 -11.29 -27.10
N HIS A 36 -1.46 -12.13 -27.30
CA HIS A 36 -0.06 -11.75 -27.12
C HIS A 36 0.30 -10.53 -27.97
N ASP A 37 -0.03 -10.57 -29.26
CA ASP A 37 0.30 -9.48 -30.19
C ASP A 37 -0.46 -8.19 -29.85
N TYR A 38 -1.69 -8.31 -29.34
CA TYR A 38 -2.47 -7.17 -28.84
C TYR A 38 -1.85 -6.57 -27.58
N LEU A 39 -1.52 -7.40 -26.59
CA LEU A 39 -0.90 -6.96 -25.33
C LEU A 39 0.44 -6.27 -25.57
N GLN A 40 1.27 -6.79 -26.48
CA GLN A 40 2.55 -6.15 -26.82
C GLN A 40 2.37 -4.77 -27.46
N ARG A 41 1.26 -4.50 -28.15
CA ARG A 41 1.01 -3.22 -28.81
C ARG A 41 0.34 -2.20 -27.89
N HIS A 42 -0.64 -2.63 -27.09
CA HIS A 42 -1.51 -1.72 -26.33
C HIS A 42 -1.18 -1.66 -24.83
N TYR A 43 -0.56 -2.71 -24.29
CA TYR A 43 -0.22 -2.86 -22.87
C TYR A 43 1.23 -3.32 -22.70
N ALA A 44 2.14 -2.70 -23.47
CA ALA A 44 3.52 -3.17 -23.60
C ALA A 44 4.28 -3.17 -22.27
N PHE A 45 4.00 -2.19 -21.41
CA PHE A 45 4.64 -2.06 -20.10
C PHE A 45 4.09 -3.13 -19.15
N GLU A 46 2.77 -3.18 -19.01
CA GLU A 46 2.02 -4.15 -18.21
C GLU A 46 2.45 -5.58 -18.53
N TYR A 47 2.51 -5.90 -19.81
CA TYR A 47 2.85 -7.23 -20.30
C TYR A 47 4.29 -7.61 -19.96
N LYS A 48 5.26 -6.71 -20.20
CA LYS A 48 6.67 -6.97 -19.87
C LYS A 48 6.91 -7.06 -18.37
N ALA A 49 6.35 -6.14 -17.59
CA ALA A 49 6.48 -6.15 -16.14
C ALA A 49 5.87 -7.42 -15.52
N THR A 50 4.70 -7.84 -15.99
CA THR A 50 4.04 -9.06 -15.53
C THR A 50 4.85 -10.31 -15.86
N ARG A 51 5.48 -10.38 -17.04
CA ARG A 51 6.40 -11.48 -17.36
C ARG A 51 7.62 -11.49 -16.46
N LEU A 52 8.25 -10.34 -16.21
CA LEU A 52 9.38 -10.23 -15.28
C LEU A 52 9.02 -10.71 -13.87
N LEU A 53 7.86 -10.31 -13.36
CA LEU A 53 7.40 -10.70 -12.03
C LEU A 53 6.95 -12.17 -11.97
N LYS A 54 5.96 -12.58 -12.78
CA LYS A 54 5.38 -13.92 -12.67
C LYS A 54 6.26 -15.01 -13.30
N GLN A 55 6.79 -14.78 -14.50
CA GLN A 55 7.50 -15.84 -15.23
C GLN A 55 8.98 -15.93 -14.84
N HIS A 56 9.65 -14.82 -14.59
CA HIS A 56 11.07 -14.82 -14.26
C HIS A 56 11.30 -14.87 -12.76
N PHE A 57 10.78 -13.90 -12.02
CA PHE A 57 11.03 -13.78 -10.58
C PHE A 57 10.43 -14.94 -9.78
N GLU A 58 9.12 -15.22 -9.91
CA GLU A 58 8.52 -16.34 -9.14
C GLU A 58 9.12 -17.70 -9.51
N THR A 59 9.39 -17.95 -10.80
CA THR A 59 9.99 -19.22 -11.25
C THR A 59 11.41 -19.38 -10.74
N ALA A 60 12.21 -18.32 -10.72
CA ALA A 60 13.58 -18.37 -10.20
C ALA A 60 13.62 -18.60 -8.69
N LEU A 61 12.70 -17.98 -7.94
CA LEU A 61 12.57 -18.21 -6.51
C LEU A 61 12.19 -19.66 -6.19
N ARG A 62 11.29 -20.26 -6.98
CA ARG A 62 10.96 -21.70 -6.85
C ARG A 62 12.15 -22.62 -7.15
N LYS A 63 13.16 -22.14 -7.87
CA LYS A 63 14.43 -22.84 -8.12
C LYS A 63 15.50 -22.58 -7.05
N GLY A 64 15.21 -21.72 -6.06
CA GLY A 64 16.13 -21.38 -4.97
C GLY A 64 17.18 -20.32 -5.32
N GLU A 65 16.95 -19.51 -6.36
CA GLU A 65 17.90 -18.46 -6.76
C GLU A 65 17.66 -17.15 -5.98
N GLU A 66 18.30 -17.03 -4.81
CA GLU A 66 18.10 -15.88 -3.89
C GLU A 66 18.62 -14.54 -4.46
N SER A 67 19.61 -14.56 -5.37
CA SER A 67 20.21 -13.34 -5.94
C SER A 67 19.37 -12.67 -7.04
N VAL A 68 18.23 -13.25 -7.42
CA VAL A 68 17.45 -12.80 -8.59
C VAL A 68 16.72 -11.48 -8.35
N SER A 69 16.41 -11.14 -7.10
CA SER A 69 15.77 -9.87 -6.73
C SER A 69 16.52 -8.65 -7.26
N SER A 70 17.85 -8.65 -7.19
CA SER A 70 18.69 -7.54 -7.67
C SER A 70 18.66 -7.38 -9.19
N THR A 71 18.61 -8.50 -9.92
CA THR A 71 18.58 -8.51 -11.39
C THR A 71 17.22 -8.03 -11.87
N ILE A 72 16.13 -8.60 -11.33
CA ILE A 72 14.77 -8.21 -11.67
C ILE A 72 14.48 -6.75 -11.28
N ALA A 73 15.01 -6.28 -10.14
CA ALA A 73 14.89 -4.88 -9.73
C ALA A 73 15.46 -3.92 -10.78
N ASN A 74 16.68 -4.20 -11.27
CA ASN A 74 17.31 -3.41 -12.32
C ASN A 74 16.54 -3.50 -13.64
N GLU A 75 16.08 -4.69 -14.03
CA GLU A 75 15.31 -4.87 -15.26
C GLU A 75 13.97 -4.12 -15.22
N LEU A 76 13.27 -4.11 -14.09
CA LEU A 76 12.03 -3.35 -13.91
C LEU A 76 12.28 -1.83 -13.97
N LEU A 77 13.33 -1.33 -13.32
CA LEU A 77 13.70 0.09 -13.39
C LEU A 77 14.10 0.50 -14.82
N GLN A 78 14.88 -0.33 -15.50
CA GLN A 78 15.25 -0.12 -16.90
C GLN A 78 14.02 -0.12 -17.80
N LEU A 79 13.07 -1.01 -17.58
CA LEU A 79 11.80 -1.04 -18.30
C LEU A 79 11.03 0.27 -18.14
N VAL A 80 10.91 0.80 -16.91
CA VAL A 80 10.30 2.12 -16.66
C VAL A 80 11.06 3.20 -17.43
N CYS A 81 12.38 3.24 -17.33
CA CYS A 81 13.21 4.24 -18.00
C CYS A 81 13.07 4.21 -19.53
N GLN A 82 13.07 3.02 -20.12
CA GLN A 82 12.92 2.82 -21.57
C GLN A 82 11.56 3.35 -22.06
N MET A 83 10.48 3.01 -21.34
CA MET A 83 9.12 3.42 -21.69
C MET A 83 8.85 4.90 -21.41
N THR A 84 9.58 5.50 -20.47
CA THR A 84 9.55 6.96 -20.23
C THR A 84 10.35 7.71 -21.29
N SER A 85 11.48 7.16 -21.74
CA SER A 85 12.37 7.83 -22.70
C SER A 85 11.75 7.99 -24.09
N THR A 86 10.70 7.22 -24.42
CA THR A 86 9.93 7.40 -25.66
C THR A 86 8.99 8.61 -25.63
N SER A 87 8.75 9.19 -24.45
CA SER A 87 7.91 10.38 -24.26
C SER A 87 8.72 11.68 -24.37
N ASP A 88 8.01 12.77 -24.66
CA ASP A 88 8.59 14.11 -24.72
C ASP A 88 9.18 14.52 -23.36
N LYS A 89 10.29 15.28 -23.39
CA LYS A 89 11.05 15.66 -22.18
C LYS A 89 10.21 16.37 -21.11
N SER A 90 9.17 17.11 -21.49
CA SER A 90 8.25 17.78 -20.57
C SER A 90 7.36 16.80 -19.80
N GLU A 91 7.07 15.63 -20.37
CA GLU A 91 6.15 14.63 -19.83
C GLU A 91 6.88 13.46 -19.15
N GLN A 92 8.20 13.36 -19.30
CA GLN A 92 8.99 12.25 -18.78
C GLN A 92 8.84 12.03 -17.28
N SER A 93 8.84 13.10 -16.48
CA SER A 93 8.69 13.01 -15.03
C SER A 93 7.32 12.43 -14.64
N GLU A 94 6.25 12.94 -15.24
CA GLU A 94 4.88 12.46 -15.01
C GLU A 94 4.72 11.01 -15.47
N ARG A 95 5.20 10.69 -16.69
CA ARG A 95 5.14 9.33 -17.23
C ARG A 95 5.90 8.35 -16.35
N PHE A 96 7.07 8.73 -15.83
CA PHE A 96 7.83 7.92 -14.90
C PHE A 96 7.02 7.62 -13.64
N SER A 97 6.42 8.64 -13.02
CA SER A 97 5.60 8.46 -11.83
C SER A 97 4.39 7.56 -12.10
N VAL A 98 3.71 7.71 -13.23
CA VAL A 98 2.57 6.86 -13.62
C VAL A 98 2.98 5.39 -13.75
N LEU A 99 4.09 5.11 -14.44
CA LEU A 99 4.57 3.73 -14.63
C LEU A 99 5.05 3.12 -13.31
N LEU A 100 5.69 3.91 -12.45
CA LEU A 100 6.11 3.47 -11.13
C LEU A 100 4.91 3.14 -10.24
N SER A 101 3.92 4.02 -10.18
CA SER A 101 2.69 3.79 -9.40
C SER A 101 1.92 2.58 -9.93
N ALA A 102 1.90 2.33 -11.24
CA ALA A 102 1.31 1.11 -11.80
C ALA A 102 2.03 -0.15 -11.31
N LEU A 103 3.37 -0.13 -11.25
CA LEU A 103 4.17 -1.23 -10.73
C LEU A 103 3.92 -1.47 -9.23
N GLU A 104 3.85 -0.41 -8.43
CA GLU A 104 3.50 -0.47 -7.00
C GLU A 104 2.12 -1.09 -6.78
N GLN A 105 1.13 -0.66 -7.56
CA GLN A 105 -0.23 -1.22 -7.52
C GLN A 105 -0.25 -2.71 -7.89
N TRP A 106 0.48 -3.13 -8.92
CA TRP A 106 0.54 -4.56 -9.29
C TRP A 106 1.20 -5.42 -8.26
N ILE A 107 2.32 -4.97 -7.66
CA ILE A 107 2.95 -5.72 -6.58
C ILE A 107 2.00 -5.83 -5.39
N GLY A 108 1.36 -4.72 -4.99
CA GLY A 108 0.36 -4.73 -3.92
C GLY A 108 -0.80 -5.70 -4.19
N GLN A 109 -1.36 -5.69 -5.41
CA GLN A 109 -2.42 -6.62 -5.83
C GLN A 109 -1.95 -8.08 -5.85
N ARG A 110 -0.72 -8.32 -6.32
CA ARG A 110 -0.14 -9.67 -6.39
C ARG A 110 0.05 -10.28 -5.01
N VAL A 111 0.52 -9.50 -4.03
CA VAL A 111 0.68 -9.91 -2.63
C VAL A 111 -0.66 -10.32 -2.00
N LEU A 112 -1.74 -9.64 -2.37
CA LEU A 112 -3.10 -9.94 -1.89
C LEU A 112 -3.78 -11.09 -2.65
N TYR A 113 -3.21 -11.54 -3.77
CA TYR A 113 -3.85 -12.55 -4.61
C TYR A 113 -3.88 -13.93 -3.91
N HIS A 114 -4.90 -14.71 -4.21
CA HIS A 114 -5.20 -15.92 -3.45
C HIS A 114 -4.25 -17.09 -3.72
N ASP A 115 -3.69 -17.17 -4.93
CA ASP A 115 -2.80 -18.24 -5.37
C ASP A 115 -1.33 -18.04 -4.97
N LEU A 116 -0.99 -16.90 -4.36
CA LEU A 116 0.38 -16.59 -3.96
C LEU A 116 0.83 -17.57 -2.87
N THR A 117 1.92 -18.29 -3.12
CA THR A 117 2.49 -19.23 -2.14
C THR A 117 3.02 -18.48 -0.92
N THR A 118 2.81 -19.04 0.27
CA THR A 118 3.33 -18.49 1.54
C THR A 118 4.84 -18.27 1.45
N GLY A 119 5.34 -17.17 2.03
CA GLY A 119 6.74 -16.77 1.99
C GLY A 119 7.09 -15.87 0.80
N MET A 120 6.36 -15.94 -0.32
CA MET A 120 6.61 -15.07 -1.48
C MET A 120 6.37 -13.60 -1.16
N GLU A 121 5.50 -13.27 -0.20
CA GLU A 121 5.31 -11.90 0.27
C GLU A 121 6.63 -11.27 0.77
N CYS A 122 7.52 -12.07 1.37
CA CYS A 122 8.83 -11.62 1.81
C CYS A 122 9.77 -11.38 0.63
N SER A 123 9.71 -12.23 -0.38
CA SER A 123 10.48 -12.07 -1.62
C SER A 123 10.04 -10.82 -2.38
N TYR A 124 8.73 -10.55 -2.47
CA TYR A 124 8.20 -9.32 -3.05
C TYR A 124 8.62 -8.07 -2.27
N ALA A 125 8.64 -8.11 -0.93
CA ALA A 125 9.15 -7.01 -0.13
C ALA A 125 10.64 -6.77 -0.39
N SER A 126 11.43 -7.85 -0.45
CA SER A 126 12.86 -7.80 -0.77
C SER A 126 13.11 -7.23 -2.17
N LEU A 127 12.28 -7.56 -3.14
CA LEU A 127 12.32 -6.97 -4.49
C LEU A 127 12.01 -5.47 -4.45
N CYS A 128 10.99 -5.03 -3.72
CA CYS A 128 10.67 -3.62 -3.54
C CYS A 128 11.83 -2.84 -2.92
N LEU A 129 12.48 -3.41 -1.89
CA LEU A 129 13.67 -2.83 -1.26
C LEU A 129 14.86 -2.78 -2.23
N ALA A 130 15.07 -3.84 -3.03
CA ALA A 130 16.11 -3.87 -4.05
C ALA A 130 15.88 -2.83 -5.16
N ILE A 131 14.62 -2.63 -5.60
CA ILE A 131 14.26 -1.56 -6.55
C ILE A 131 14.55 -0.20 -5.93
N ARG A 132 14.14 0.02 -4.67
CA ARG A 132 14.39 1.28 -3.96
C ARG A 132 15.89 1.56 -3.86
N GLN A 133 16.70 0.55 -3.52
CA GLN A 133 18.14 0.69 -3.43
C GLN A 133 18.76 1.02 -4.80
N ALA A 134 18.44 0.25 -5.85
CA ALA A 134 18.94 0.48 -7.20
C ALA A 134 18.56 1.88 -7.72
N TYR A 135 17.33 2.34 -7.44
CA TYR A 135 16.88 3.69 -7.77
C TYR A 135 17.72 4.78 -7.08
N LEU A 136 18.04 4.62 -5.80
CA LEU A 136 18.84 5.59 -5.05
C LEU A 136 20.30 5.65 -5.52
N GLU A 137 20.85 4.51 -5.92
CA GLU A 137 22.23 4.39 -6.44
C GLU A 137 22.38 5.01 -7.84
N GLN A 138 21.30 5.16 -8.60
CA GLN A 138 21.33 5.64 -10.00
C GLN A 138 20.85 7.10 -10.11
N PRO A 139 21.76 8.10 -10.18
CA PRO A 139 21.39 9.52 -10.23
C PRO A 139 20.65 9.92 -11.50
N ASP A 140 20.90 9.24 -12.62
CA ASP A 140 20.26 9.53 -13.91
C ASP A 140 18.76 9.19 -13.88
N ILE A 141 18.39 8.05 -13.28
CA ILE A 141 16.99 7.67 -13.07
C ILE A 141 16.30 8.69 -12.16
N ARG A 142 16.96 9.11 -11.07
CA ARG A 142 16.41 10.12 -10.16
C ARG A 142 16.15 11.45 -10.86
N ALA A 143 17.08 11.89 -11.71
CA ALA A 143 16.92 13.12 -12.48
C ALA A 143 15.80 13.02 -13.54
N MET A 144 15.50 11.82 -14.05
CA MET A 144 14.37 11.57 -14.94
C MET A 144 13.05 11.62 -14.18
N HIS A 145 12.98 11.02 -12.99
CA HIS A 145 11.78 11.02 -12.14
C HIS A 145 11.47 12.42 -11.61
N ASP A 146 12.45 13.11 -11.03
CA ASP A 146 12.29 14.49 -10.58
C ASP A 146 13.55 15.31 -10.94
N PRO A 147 13.43 16.25 -11.91
CA PRO A 147 14.53 17.12 -12.33
C PRO A 147 15.15 17.94 -11.19
N ARG A 148 14.42 18.15 -10.09
CA ARG A 148 14.89 18.92 -8.92
C ARG A 148 15.98 18.19 -8.14
N TYR A 149 16.12 16.88 -8.27
CA TYR A 149 17.23 16.11 -7.67
C TYR A 149 18.61 16.56 -8.13
N ARG A 150 18.72 17.25 -9.28
CA ARG A 150 19.99 17.83 -9.76
C ARG A 150 20.49 18.98 -8.88
N ARG A 151 19.63 19.59 -8.06
CA ARG A 151 19.98 20.71 -7.18
C ARG A 151 20.11 20.16 -5.76
N ARG A 152 21.34 20.16 -5.21
CA ARG A 152 21.64 19.86 -3.79
C ARG A 152 20.57 20.52 -2.90
N ASN A 153 19.87 19.71 -2.09
CA ASN A 153 18.71 20.03 -1.22
C ASN A 153 17.31 19.66 -1.75
N THR A 154 17.11 18.44 -2.26
CA THR A 154 15.81 17.80 -2.03
C THR A 154 15.78 17.32 -0.57
N ARG A 155 15.13 18.09 0.32
CA ARG A 155 14.88 17.68 1.72
C ARG A 155 14.10 16.36 1.82
N TYR A 156 13.46 15.93 0.72
CA TYR A 156 12.62 14.75 0.64
C TYR A 156 12.94 13.97 -0.64
N PRO A 157 13.68 12.86 -0.55
CA PRO A 157 13.85 11.98 -1.69
C PRO A 157 12.52 11.27 -1.99
N ILE A 158 11.95 11.50 -3.18
CA ILE A 158 10.89 10.68 -3.75
C ILE A 158 11.51 9.32 -4.10
N ALA A 159 11.54 8.41 -3.13
CA ALA A 159 11.98 7.03 -3.32
C ALA A 159 10.77 6.15 -3.66
N PRO A 160 10.92 5.15 -4.54
CA PRO A 160 9.84 4.23 -4.88
C PRO A 160 9.56 3.24 -3.75
N PHE A 161 8.37 2.65 -3.77
CA PHE A 161 7.90 1.58 -2.88
C PHE A 161 7.92 1.94 -1.39
N LEU A 162 7.83 3.23 -1.02
CA LEU A 162 7.74 3.64 0.39
C LEU A 162 6.46 3.10 1.05
N PRO A 163 6.45 2.88 2.38
CA PRO A 163 5.25 2.39 3.08
C PRO A 163 4.00 3.24 2.78
N ARG A 164 4.13 4.57 2.70
CA ARG A 164 3.03 5.48 2.35
C ARG A 164 2.24 5.09 1.09
N GLU A 165 2.91 4.49 0.09
CA GLU A 165 2.27 4.10 -1.17
C GLU A 165 1.30 2.92 -0.99
N PHE A 166 1.49 2.15 0.09
CA PHE A 166 0.68 0.98 0.44
C PHE A 166 -0.23 1.22 1.65
N THR A 167 -0.16 2.37 2.33
CA THR A 167 -0.95 2.68 3.52
C THR A 167 -2.46 2.61 3.27
N HIS A 168 -2.92 2.96 2.07
CA HIS A 168 -4.33 2.81 1.72
C HIS A 168 -4.80 1.34 1.76
N ILE A 169 -3.95 0.40 1.36
CA ILE A 169 -4.20 -1.04 1.44
C ILE A 169 -4.19 -1.47 2.90
N TRP A 170 -3.23 -0.99 3.71
CA TRP A 170 -3.18 -1.27 5.14
C TRP A 170 -4.47 -0.86 5.86
N ARG A 171 -4.92 0.38 5.66
CA ARG A 171 -6.18 0.89 6.23
C ARG A 171 -7.38 0.02 5.82
N LEU A 172 -7.45 -0.39 4.54
CA LEU A 172 -8.49 -1.30 4.06
C LEU A 172 -8.44 -2.65 4.79
N GLN A 173 -7.25 -3.24 4.92
CA GLN A 173 -7.03 -4.50 5.62
C GLN A 173 -7.41 -4.43 7.10
N CYS A 174 -7.02 -3.36 7.80
CA CYS A 174 -7.41 -3.10 9.19
C CYS A 174 -8.94 -3.02 9.35
N ASN A 175 -9.62 -2.28 8.47
CA ASN A 175 -11.08 -2.14 8.53
C ASN A 175 -11.83 -3.47 8.30
N THR A 176 -11.27 -4.41 7.53
CA THR A 176 -11.90 -5.72 7.33
C THR A 176 -12.00 -6.55 8.63
N VAL A 177 -11.21 -6.23 9.66
CA VAL A 177 -11.22 -6.96 10.94
C VAL A 177 -12.46 -6.67 11.75
N THR A 178 -12.94 -5.42 11.72
CA THR A 178 -14.20 -5.01 12.36
C THR A 178 -15.37 -5.83 11.82
N ASP A 179 -15.40 -6.08 10.51
CA ASP A 179 -16.41 -6.90 9.85
C ASP A 179 -16.30 -8.39 10.24
N LEU A 180 -15.09 -8.89 10.49
CA LEU A 180 -14.87 -10.28 10.88
C LEU A 180 -15.18 -10.54 12.36
N LEU A 181 -14.87 -9.60 13.25
CA LEU A 181 -15.16 -9.70 14.68
C LEU A 181 -16.67 -9.71 14.93
N THR A 182 -17.44 -8.91 14.20
CA THR A 182 -18.91 -8.88 14.28
C THR A 182 -19.56 -10.17 13.76
N TRP A 183 -18.96 -10.84 12.77
CA TRP A 183 -19.49 -12.07 12.16
C TRP A 183 -19.25 -13.35 12.99
N SER A 184 -18.20 -13.34 13.83
CA SER A 184 -17.74 -14.51 14.61
C SER A 184 -18.71 -15.04 15.67
N PHE A 185 -19.85 -14.37 15.89
CA PHE A 185 -20.91 -14.82 16.80
C PHE A 185 -21.76 -16.00 16.29
N THR A 186 -21.58 -16.45 15.04
CA THR A 186 -22.52 -17.41 14.39
C THR A 186 -21.97 -18.82 14.10
N GLY A 187 -20.71 -19.13 14.44
CA GLY A 187 -20.12 -20.48 14.28
C GLY A 187 -18.77 -20.49 13.54
N LEU A 188 -18.27 -21.70 13.26
CA LEU A 188 -16.94 -21.97 12.65
C LEU A 188 -16.63 -21.04 11.46
N PRO A 189 -15.39 -20.53 11.34
CA PRO A 189 -15.02 -19.61 10.27
C PRO A 189 -15.17 -20.30 8.92
N SER A 190 -15.90 -19.66 8.01
CA SER A 190 -16.00 -20.14 6.63
C SER A 190 -14.62 -20.11 5.96
N LYS A 191 -14.41 -20.93 4.91
CA LYS A 191 -13.17 -20.92 4.11
C LYS A 191 -12.81 -19.51 3.62
N ALA A 192 -13.82 -18.70 3.30
CA ALA A 192 -13.64 -17.31 2.87
C ALA A 192 -13.05 -16.41 3.97
N VAL A 193 -13.47 -16.58 5.23
CA VAL A 193 -12.92 -15.85 6.38
C VAL A 193 -11.46 -16.21 6.62
N GLN A 194 -11.13 -17.50 6.57
CA GLN A 194 -9.75 -17.96 6.72
C GLN A 194 -8.84 -17.42 5.62
N GLN A 195 -9.32 -17.44 4.36
CA GLN A 195 -8.58 -16.92 3.22
C GLN A 195 -8.32 -15.41 3.33
N ARG A 196 -9.33 -14.63 3.75
CA ARG A 196 -9.16 -13.19 4.02
C ARG A 196 -8.15 -12.93 5.13
N ARG A 197 -8.18 -13.71 6.23
CA ARG A 197 -7.17 -13.62 7.29
C ARG A 197 -5.76 -13.90 6.75
N ILE A 198 -5.58 -14.93 5.93
CA ILE A 198 -4.28 -15.26 5.32
C ILE A 198 -3.80 -14.12 4.40
N GLN A 199 -4.67 -13.55 3.57
CA GLN A 199 -4.35 -12.38 2.74
C GLN A 199 -3.89 -11.19 3.59
N ARG A 200 -4.63 -10.90 4.66
CA ARG A 200 -4.33 -9.81 5.59
C ARG A 200 -2.95 -9.97 6.26
N LEU A 201 -2.67 -11.15 6.81
CA LEU A 201 -1.40 -11.42 7.48
C LEU A 201 -0.21 -11.44 6.50
N ARG A 202 -0.39 -11.98 5.29
CA ARG A 202 0.64 -11.91 4.23
C ARG A 202 0.96 -10.47 3.85
N PHE A 203 -0.08 -9.65 3.65
CA PHE A 203 0.10 -8.23 3.38
C PHE A 203 0.81 -7.52 4.54
N ALA A 204 0.41 -7.79 5.79
CA ALA A 204 1.05 -7.22 6.97
C ALA A 204 2.56 -7.53 7.04
N ARG A 205 2.94 -8.76 6.68
CA ARG A 205 4.35 -9.19 6.63
C ARG A 205 5.12 -8.47 5.52
N PHE A 206 4.59 -8.45 4.30
CA PHE A 206 5.15 -7.68 3.19
C PHE A 206 5.33 -6.20 3.56
N PHE A 207 4.29 -5.59 4.11
CA PHE A 207 4.23 -4.18 4.44
C PHE A 207 5.22 -3.82 5.57
N GLY A 208 5.30 -4.65 6.61
CA GLY A 208 6.26 -4.49 7.71
C GLY A 208 7.71 -4.46 7.23
N MET A 209 8.09 -5.36 6.31
CA MET A 209 9.45 -5.38 5.75
C MET A 209 9.83 -4.08 5.01
N LEU A 210 8.87 -3.34 4.45
CA LEU A 210 9.17 -2.08 3.75
C LEU A 210 9.70 -0.98 4.69
N PHE A 211 9.53 -1.14 6.01
CA PHE A 211 10.05 -0.26 7.06
C PHE A 211 11.49 -0.60 7.50
N GLN A 212 12.06 -1.74 7.08
CA GLN A 212 13.41 -2.20 7.49
C GLN A 212 14.52 -1.25 7.02
N ALA A 213 14.35 -0.67 5.83
CA ALA A 213 15.21 0.42 5.42
C ALA A 213 14.78 1.67 6.19
N THR A 214 15.55 2.06 7.22
CA THR A 214 15.48 3.36 7.88
C THR A 214 15.74 4.44 6.85
N SER A 215 14.73 4.74 6.08
CA SER A 215 14.72 5.90 5.24
C SER A 215 14.69 7.07 6.20
N VAL A 216 15.82 7.78 6.30
CA VAL A 216 16.04 9.03 7.07
C VAL A 216 15.19 10.14 6.46
N TYR A 217 13.90 9.86 6.27
CA TYR A 217 12.91 10.72 5.65
C TYR A 217 11.99 11.11 6.78
N LEU A 218 12.28 12.28 7.35
CA LEU A 218 11.37 13.02 8.20
C LEU A 218 10.16 13.38 7.33
N GLU A 219 9.15 12.51 7.31
CA GLU A 219 7.88 12.78 6.66
C GLU A 219 7.16 13.88 7.47
N PHE A 220 7.07 15.08 6.90
CA PHE A 220 6.21 16.14 7.43
C PHE A 220 4.71 15.82 7.22
N SER A 221 4.40 14.77 6.45
CA SER A 221 3.08 14.15 6.40
C SER A 221 3.04 12.99 7.39
N LEU A 222 2.07 12.98 8.30
CA LEU A 222 1.83 11.85 9.20
C LEU A 222 1.45 10.55 8.44
N ASP A 223 1.04 10.68 7.18
CA ASP A 223 0.64 9.60 6.28
C ASP A 223 1.81 8.69 5.90
N GLY A 224 1.70 7.40 6.23
CA GLY A 224 2.67 6.36 5.89
C GLY A 224 3.71 6.07 6.97
N THR A 225 3.64 6.77 8.10
CA THR A 225 4.54 6.53 9.23
C THR A 225 4.21 5.21 9.92
N PHE A 226 5.21 4.61 10.57
CA PHE A 226 5.00 3.36 11.32
C PHE A 226 4.00 3.58 12.45
N GLU A 227 4.12 4.72 13.13
CA GLU A 227 3.25 5.18 14.21
C GLU A 227 1.79 5.31 13.77
N GLU A 228 1.55 5.83 12.57
CA GLU A 228 0.21 5.89 11.99
C GLU A 228 -0.34 4.49 11.69
N CYS A 229 0.49 3.59 11.16
CA CYS A 229 0.07 2.21 10.87
C CYS A 229 -0.26 1.44 12.17
N VAL A 230 0.52 1.63 13.23
CA VAL A 230 0.24 1.11 14.58
C VAL A 230 -1.09 1.64 15.09
N ARG A 231 -1.32 2.95 14.97
CA ARG A 231 -2.57 3.59 15.37
C ARG A 231 -3.76 2.94 14.66
N GLU A 232 -3.77 2.90 13.33
CA GLU A 232 -4.88 2.33 12.54
C GLU A 232 -5.22 0.88 12.94
N ALA A 233 -4.21 0.05 13.25
CA ALA A 233 -4.45 -1.31 13.70
C ALA A 233 -5.00 -1.41 15.13
N LEU A 234 -4.55 -0.54 16.05
CA LEU A 234 -5.09 -0.48 17.42
C LEU A 234 -6.54 0.01 17.46
N LEU A 235 -6.89 0.98 16.61
CA LEU A 235 -8.24 1.52 16.48
C LEU A 235 -9.21 0.50 15.86
N SER A 236 -8.77 -0.26 14.86
CA SER A 236 -9.57 -1.31 14.22
C SER A 236 -9.62 -2.63 14.99
N GLY A 237 -8.75 -2.82 15.99
CA GLY A 237 -8.65 -4.06 16.76
C GLY A 237 -7.89 -5.19 16.06
N ASP A 238 -7.10 -4.87 15.03
CA ASP A 238 -6.30 -5.84 14.28
C ASP A 238 -4.93 -6.13 14.92
N ALA A 239 -4.99 -6.70 16.14
CA ALA A 239 -3.80 -7.07 16.90
C ALA A 239 -2.92 -8.11 16.18
N GLU A 240 -3.50 -8.99 15.36
CA GLU A 240 -2.74 -10.03 14.65
C GLU A 240 -1.86 -9.43 13.55
N SER A 241 -2.44 -8.62 12.67
CA SER A 241 -1.67 -8.00 11.60
C SER A 241 -0.66 -7.00 12.15
N LEU A 242 -1.01 -6.27 13.23
CA LEU A 242 -0.09 -5.36 13.91
C LEU A 242 1.16 -6.10 14.39
N LEU A 243 0.98 -7.24 15.06
CA LEU A 243 2.10 -8.05 15.53
C LEU A 243 2.96 -8.55 14.36
N VAL A 244 2.34 -9.12 13.33
CA VAL A 244 3.07 -9.60 12.13
C VAL A 244 3.85 -8.46 11.47
N MET A 245 3.24 -7.29 11.33
CA MET A 245 3.91 -6.10 10.77
C MET A 245 5.10 -5.66 11.65
N CYS A 246 4.94 -5.60 12.98
CA CYS A 246 6.04 -5.23 13.89
C CYS A 246 7.22 -6.21 13.80
N LEU A 247 6.94 -7.52 13.79
CA LEU A 247 7.97 -8.55 13.67
C LEU A 247 8.70 -8.45 12.33
N ALA A 248 7.96 -8.27 11.24
CA ALA A 248 8.54 -8.10 9.90
C ALA A 248 9.34 -6.80 9.75
N ALA A 249 8.97 -5.76 10.48
CA ALA A 249 9.69 -4.49 10.53
C ALA A 249 10.88 -4.50 11.51
N GLU A 250 11.13 -5.60 12.22
CA GLU A 250 12.12 -5.72 13.29
C GLU A 250 11.96 -4.65 14.39
N ARG A 251 10.71 -4.28 14.70
CA ARG A 251 10.38 -3.27 15.71
C ARG A 251 9.94 -3.95 17.01
N PRO A 252 10.35 -3.41 18.18
CA PRO A 252 9.92 -3.96 19.46
C PRO A 252 8.41 -3.79 19.65
N VAL A 253 7.76 -4.82 20.20
CA VAL A 253 6.33 -4.80 20.51
C VAL A 253 6.13 -4.34 21.94
N ASP A 254 6.19 -3.02 22.15
CA ASP A 254 5.83 -2.39 23.42
C ASP A 254 4.38 -1.89 23.35
N VAL A 255 3.45 -2.73 23.79
CA VAL A 255 2.02 -2.44 23.72
C VAL A 255 1.64 -1.20 24.51
N ASP A 256 2.29 -0.95 25.66
CA ASP A 256 1.97 0.18 26.51
C ASP A 256 2.44 1.49 25.86
N ASN A 257 3.65 1.50 25.28
CA ASN A 257 4.15 2.62 24.50
C ASN A 257 3.31 2.88 23.24
N MET A 258 2.88 1.81 22.53
CA MET A 258 2.01 1.94 21.37
C MET A 258 0.65 2.55 21.73
N CYS A 259 0.05 2.15 22.86
CA CYS A 259 -1.20 2.75 23.33
C CYS A 259 -1.00 4.21 23.74
N MET A 260 0.08 4.51 24.49
CA MET A 260 0.43 5.87 24.90
C MET A 260 0.62 6.81 23.69
N MET A 261 1.22 6.32 22.61
CA MET A 261 1.38 7.08 21.36
C MET A 261 0.04 7.47 20.74
N VAL A 262 -0.97 6.59 20.79
CA VAL A 262 -2.31 6.91 20.30
C VAL A 262 -2.98 7.95 21.19
N SER A 263 -2.91 7.78 22.52
CA SER A 263 -3.45 8.74 23.48
C SER A 263 -2.79 10.12 23.35
N LEU A 264 -1.47 10.18 23.18
CA LEU A 264 -0.76 11.45 22.97
C LEU A 264 -1.18 12.13 21.66
N ALA A 265 -1.40 11.36 20.59
CA ALA A 265 -1.90 11.91 19.33
C ALA A 265 -3.34 12.44 19.48
N GLU A 266 -4.18 11.78 20.29
CA GLU A 266 -5.51 12.28 20.66
C GLU A 266 -5.42 13.60 21.43
N GLU A 267 -4.57 13.68 22.45
CA GLU A 267 -4.35 14.90 23.25
C GLU A 267 -3.84 16.06 22.38
N GLN A 268 -2.90 15.79 21.48
CA GLN A 268 -2.39 16.78 20.52
C GLN A 268 -3.51 17.28 19.60
N LEU A 269 -4.38 16.40 19.13
CA LEU A 269 -5.53 16.77 18.33
C LEU A 269 -6.53 17.64 19.11
N TRP A 270 -6.88 17.26 20.34
CA TRP A 270 -7.73 18.08 21.21
C TRP A 270 -7.12 19.47 21.44
N SER A 271 -5.82 19.54 21.75
CA SER A 271 -5.14 20.82 21.94
C SER A 271 -5.16 21.71 20.68
N TYR A 272 -5.09 21.10 19.49
CA TYR A 272 -5.20 21.83 18.23
C TYR A 272 -6.63 22.31 17.95
N ILE A 273 -7.63 21.48 18.22
CA ILE A 273 -9.05 21.85 18.07
C ILE A 273 -9.39 23.00 19.03
N ASP A 274 -8.97 22.91 20.29
CA ASP A 274 -9.18 23.94 21.30
C ASP A 274 -8.48 25.26 20.89
N LEU A 275 -7.23 25.19 20.45
CA LEU A 275 -6.49 26.36 19.94
C LEU A 275 -7.18 26.98 18.71
N MET A 276 -7.70 26.17 17.79
CA MET A 276 -8.43 26.66 16.62
C MET A 276 -9.78 27.29 17.01
N ALA A 277 -10.48 26.74 17.99
CA ALA A 277 -11.69 27.33 18.54
C ALA A 277 -11.40 28.69 19.18
N ASP A 278 -10.38 28.76 20.04
CA ASP A 278 -9.92 30.00 20.68
C ASP A 278 -9.49 31.07 19.64
N LEU A 279 -8.78 30.67 18.58
CA LEU A 279 -8.38 31.57 17.49
C LEU A 279 -9.59 32.07 16.67
N THR A 280 -10.59 31.20 16.48
CA THR A 280 -11.81 31.56 15.75
C THR A 280 -12.69 32.52 16.56
N GLU A 281 -12.72 32.37 17.89
CA GLU A 281 -13.42 33.29 18.80
C GLU A 281 -12.67 34.61 19.01
N SER A 282 -11.34 34.61 19.00
CA SER A 282 -10.53 35.79 19.29
C SER A 282 -10.21 36.68 18.08
N ASN A 283 -10.12 36.14 16.85
CA ASN A 283 -9.91 36.92 15.63
C ASN A 283 -10.55 36.21 14.40
N PRO A 284 -11.88 36.30 14.24
CA PRO A 284 -12.54 35.69 13.09
C PRO A 284 -12.06 36.33 11.77
N THR A 285 -11.84 35.51 10.75
CA THR A 285 -11.52 36.04 9.41
C THR A 285 -12.75 36.74 8.80
N PRO A 286 -12.57 37.68 7.84
CA PRO A 286 -13.69 38.41 7.23
C PRO A 286 -14.76 37.51 6.60
N GLU A 287 -14.35 36.35 6.08
CA GLU A 287 -15.25 35.33 5.53
C GLU A 287 -16.03 34.57 6.61
N GLN A 288 -15.47 34.42 7.82
CA GLN A 288 -16.14 33.82 8.98
C GLN A 288 -17.08 34.82 9.65
N GLU A 289 -16.71 36.10 9.75
CA GLU A 289 -17.62 37.17 10.20
C GLU A 289 -18.85 37.27 9.27
N ALA A 290 -18.66 37.13 7.96
CA ALA A 290 -19.74 37.11 6.99
C ALA A 290 -20.71 35.92 7.18
N ARG A 291 -20.20 34.75 7.57
CA ARG A 291 -21.02 33.55 7.88
C ARG A 291 -21.75 33.68 9.20
N LEU A 292 -21.09 34.20 10.24
CA LEU A 292 -21.68 34.45 11.56
C LEU A 292 -22.85 35.45 11.47
N ARG A 293 -22.73 36.47 10.61
CA ARG A 293 -23.83 37.41 10.32
C ARG A 293 -24.98 36.80 9.51
N GLN A 294 -24.75 35.73 8.76
CA GLN A 294 -25.79 35.00 8.02
C GLN A 294 -26.50 33.94 8.87
N SER A 295 -25.82 33.35 9.86
CA SER A 295 -26.41 32.34 10.76
C SER A 295 -27.45 32.89 11.74
N ASP A 296 -27.46 34.20 12.03
CA ASP A 296 -28.47 34.83 12.89
C ASP A 296 -29.88 34.93 12.24
N GLN A 297 -30.02 34.60 10.94
CA GLN A 297 -31.31 34.65 10.25
C GLN A 297 -31.80 33.29 9.70
N THR A 298 -31.01 32.22 9.83
CA THR A 298 -31.43 30.88 9.38
C THR A 298 -30.95 29.79 10.34
N THR A 299 -31.85 29.33 11.21
CA THR A 299 -31.72 28.04 11.89
C THR A 299 -31.68 26.91 10.87
N THR A 300 -30.47 26.51 10.48
CA THR A 300 -30.02 25.14 10.17
C THR A 300 -28.59 25.25 9.62
N ALA A 301 -27.66 25.60 10.51
CA ALA A 301 -26.25 25.40 10.23
C ALA A 301 -26.00 23.88 10.20
N THR A 302 -25.98 23.29 9.02
CA THR A 302 -25.21 22.08 8.79
C THR A 302 -23.77 22.44 9.14
N SER A 303 -23.37 22.04 10.35
CA SER A 303 -22.00 22.12 10.83
C SER A 303 -21.08 21.68 9.70
N SER A 304 -20.12 22.53 9.33
CA SER A 304 -18.92 22.08 8.62
C SER A 304 -18.25 21.04 9.51
N SER A 305 -18.63 19.77 9.33
CA SER A 305 -18.09 18.66 10.08
C SER A 305 -16.58 18.67 9.87
N LEU A 306 -15.83 18.70 10.96
CA LEU A 306 -14.38 18.49 10.93
C LEU A 306 -14.07 17.31 9.98
N PRO A 307 -13.06 17.44 9.11
CA PRO A 307 -12.57 16.31 8.32
C PRO A 307 -12.48 15.05 9.19
N GLU A 308 -12.84 13.89 8.65
CA GLU A 308 -12.98 12.65 9.42
C GLU A 308 -11.72 12.29 10.25
N TRP A 309 -10.53 12.65 9.76
CA TRP A 309 -9.24 12.44 10.43
C TRP A 309 -8.99 13.38 11.64
N LEU A 310 -9.79 14.44 11.78
CA LEU A 310 -9.83 15.36 12.92
C LEU A 310 -10.93 15.00 13.94
N LEU A 311 -11.66 13.89 13.75
CA LEU A 311 -12.66 13.45 14.72
C LEU A 311 -11.99 12.76 15.91
N PRO A 312 -12.11 13.26 17.15
CA PRO A 312 -11.49 12.62 18.32
C PRO A 312 -12.00 11.20 18.57
N SER A 313 -13.25 10.92 18.17
CA SER A 313 -13.83 9.57 18.24
C SER A 313 -13.06 8.52 17.42
N ARG A 314 -12.22 8.94 16.45
CA ARG A 314 -11.32 8.04 15.73
C ARG A 314 -10.14 7.56 16.57
N TYR A 315 -9.78 8.22 17.68
CA TYR A 315 -8.59 7.86 18.47
C TYR A 315 -8.87 6.85 19.60
N ARG A 316 -10.10 6.34 19.66
CA ARG A 316 -10.46 5.32 20.64
C ARG A 316 -9.88 3.96 20.27
N ILE A 317 -8.85 3.55 21.02
CA ILE A 317 -8.28 2.20 20.93
C ILE A 317 -9.40 1.17 21.15
N HIS A 318 -9.43 0.13 20.31
CA HIS A 318 -10.40 -0.95 20.46
C HIS A 318 -10.13 -1.72 21.76
N ASP A 319 -11.14 -1.84 22.63
CA ASP A 319 -11.01 -2.28 24.02
C ASP A 319 -10.22 -3.61 24.20
N SER A 320 -10.38 -4.56 23.26
CA SER A 320 -9.69 -5.86 23.30
C SER A 320 -8.33 -5.91 22.61
N ALA A 321 -7.95 -4.88 21.84
CA ALA A 321 -6.73 -4.90 21.03
C ALA A 321 -5.44 -5.00 21.87
N PRO A 322 -5.26 -4.20 22.95
CA PRO A 322 -4.04 -4.27 23.75
C PRO A 322 -3.85 -5.64 24.41
N LEU A 323 -4.90 -6.19 25.01
CA LEU A 323 -4.84 -7.51 25.64
C LEU A 323 -4.54 -8.61 24.62
N ARG A 324 -5.22 -8.59 23.47
CA ARG A 324 -4.96 -9.54 22.38
C ARG A 324 -3.52 -9.43 21.89
N LEU A 325 -3.01 -8.22 21.68
CA LEU A 325 -1.63 -8.01 21.24
C LEU A 325 -0.62 -8.56 22.27
N LYS A 326 -0.81 -8.28 23.58
CA LYS A 326 0.04 -8.83 24.64
C LYS A 326 0.02 -10.36 24.67
N LEU A 327 -1.16 -10.97 24.54
CA LEU A 327 -1.31 -12.43 24.51
C LEU A 327 -0.65 -13.04 23.27
N LEU A 328 -0.91 -12.50 22.08
CA LEU A 328 -0.31 -12.99 20.85
C LEU A 328 1.21 -12.85 20.88
N TYR A 329 1.73 -11.72 21.35
CA TYR A 329 3.16 -11.49 21.48
C TYR A 329 3.81 -12.50 22.44
N TYR A 330 3.20 -12.75 23.59
CA TYR A 330 3.65 -13.78 24.53
C TYR A 330 3.70 -15.17 23.88
N LEU A 331 2.67 -15.55 23.12
CA LEU A 331 2.62 -16.86 22.44
C LEU A 331 3.75 -17.00 21.41
N VAL A 332 4.09 -15.95 20.67
CA VAL A 332 5.20 -15.98 19.70
C VAL A 332 6.54 -16.03 20.42
N ASP A 333 6.79 -15.06 21.30
CA ASP A 333 8.09 -14.82 21.90
C ASP A 333 8.48 -15.90 22.91
N GLN A 334 7.51 -16.34 23.73
CA GLN A 334 7.78 -17.29 24.83
C GLN A 334 7.45 -18.73 24.46
N LEU A 335 6.49 -18.97 23.56
CA LEU A 335 6.04 -20.32 23.20
C LEU A 335 6.38 -20.72 21.76
N GLY A 336 7.02 -19.84 20.98
CA GLY A 336 7.44 -20.13 19.61
C GLY A 336 6.28 -20.31 18.62
N TRP A 337 5.11 -19.73 18.90
CA TRP A 337 3.97 -19.86 17.99
C TRP A 337 4.23 -19.11 16.67
N ASN A 338 3.89 -19.75 15.55
CA ASN A 338 3.97 -19.17 14.21
C ASN A 338 2.60 -19.26 13.49
N TRP A 339 2.27 -18.22 12.70
CA TRP A 339 1.06 -18.19 11.87
C TRP A 339 1.24 -18.84 10.50
N PHE A 340 2.49 -18.93 10.05
CA PHE A 340 2.86 -19.45 8.75
C PHE A 340 3.61 -20.75 9.01
N ASP A 341 2.93 -21.89 8.87
CA ASP A 341 3.62 -23.18 8.84
C ASP A 341 4.57 -23.16 7.63
N GLU A 342 5.88 -23.29 7.89
CA GLU A 342 6.93 -23.39 6.86
C GLU A 342 7.02 -24.80 6.28
#